data_AF-A0A382SYT0-F1
#
_entry.id   AF-A0A382SYT0-F1
#
_cell.length_a   1.000
_cell.length_b   1.000
_cell.length_c   1.000
_cell.angle_alpha   90.00
_cell.angle_beta   90.00
_cell.angle_gamma   90.00
#
_symmetry.space_group_name_H-M   'P 1'
#
loop_
_entity.id
_entity.type
_entity.pdbx_description
1 polymer ?
#
loop_
_entity_poly.entity_id
_entity_poly.type
_entity_poly.pdbx_seq_one_letter_code
_entity_poly.pdbx_strand_id
1 'polypeptide(L)' 'AQLVEKISTLPMKMVGHVTSSYYSPNLGRSIALALVKEGIKKKGLTIYAPMPNKTIEVEITNSVFIDPSNERLNA' A
#
# COMPACT_ATOMS: atom_id res chain seq x y z
N ALA A 1 8.91 -1.60 4.08
CA ALA A 1 9.35 -0.47 3.22
C ALA A 1 8.85 0.84 3.81
N GLN A 2 9.65 1.92 3.77
CA GLN A 2 9.18 3.27 4.11
C GLN A 2 8.32 3.82 2.96
N LEU A 3 7.35 4.67 3.28
CA LEU A 3 6.41 5.26 2.32
C LEU A 3 6.52 6.79 2.32
N VAL A 4 6.53 7.38 1.12
CA VAL A 4 6.65 8.83 0.90
C VAL A 4 5.60 9.27 -0.14
N GLU A 5 5.09 10.50 -0.02
CA GLU A 5 4.13 11.06 -0.99
C GLU A 5 4.80 11.54 -2.29
N LYS A 6 6.07 11.91 -2.21
CA LYS A 6 6.86 12.41 -3.34
C LYS A 6 8.30 11.97 -3.19
N ILE A 7 8.92 11.62 -4.32
CA ILE A 7 10.37 11.36 -4.38
C ILE A 7 11.12 12.69 -4.34
N SER A 8 12.07 12.81 -3.41
CA SER A 8 12.91 13.99 -3.21
C SER A 8 14.35 13.59 -2.88
N THR A 9 15.23 14.58 -2.73
CA THR A 9 16.56 14.37 -2.16
C THR A 9 16.46 13.82 -0.74
N LEU A 10 17.44 13.01 -0.34
CA LEU A 10 17.55 12.50 1.02
C LEU A 10 17.90 13.64 2.01
N PRO A 11 17.37 13.63 3.24
CA PRO A 11 16.37 12.69 3.75
C PRO A 11 14.95 13.00 3.22
N MET A 12 14.21 11.95 2.84
CA MET A 12 12.83 12.09 2.40
C MET A 12 11.86 12.14 3.59
N LYS A 13 10.77 12.89 3.45
CA LYS A 13 9.70 12.93 4.46
C LYS A 13 8.85 11.66 4.41
N MET A 14 8.98 10.80 5.41
CA MET A 14 8.12 9.63 5.56
C MET A 14 6.69 10.01 5.92
N VAL A 15 5.74 9.27 5.35
CA VAL A 15 4.31 9.34 5.71
C VAL A 15 3.78 8.02 6.24
N GLY A 16 4.57 6.94 6.19
CA GLY A 16 4.15 5.63 6.66
C GLY A 16 5.18 4.55 6.40
N HIS A 17 4.78 3.30 6.67
CA HIS A 17 5.55 2.12 6.33
C HIS A 17 4.64 0.91 6.05
N VAL A 18 5.12 0.04 5.18
CA VAL A 18 4.53 -1.28 4.92
C VAL A 18 4.79 -2.19 6.11
N THR A 19 3.73 -2.83 6.63
CA THR A 19 3.79 -3.81 7.73
C THR A 19 3.80 -5.24 7.21
N SER A 20 3.03 -5.51 6.16
CA SER A 20 2.90 -6.84 5.54
C SER A 20 2.83 -6.71 4.02
N SER A 21 3.44 -7.62 3.27
CA SER A 21 3.43 -7.59 1.80
C SER A 21 3.50 -8.98 1.19
N TYR A 22 2.66 -9.26 0.20
CA TYR A 22 2.55 -10.56 -0.43
C TYR A 22 2.19 -10.44 -1.92
N TYR A 23 2.59 -11.42 -2.71
CA TYR A 23 1.89 -11.70 -3.96
C TYR A 23 0.61 -12.47 -3.64
N SER A 24 -0.55 -11.96 -4.04
CA SER A 24 -1.83 -12.62 -3.83
C SER A 24 -2.23 -13.40 -5.08
N PRO A 25 -2.18 -14.75 -5.10
CA PRO A 25 -2.62 -15.54 -6.23
C PRO A 25 -4.14 -15.38 -6.49
N ASN A 26 -4.92 -15.15 -5.44
CA ASN A 26 -6.37 -14.92 -5.56
C ASN A 26 -6.70 -13.59 -6.26
N LEU A 27 -5.80 -12.62 -6.23
CA LEU A 27 -5.97 -11.31 -6.88
C LEU A 27 -5.10 -11.13 -8.14
N GLY A 28 -4.23 -12.09 -8.45
CA GLY A 28 -3.26 -12.02 -9.56
C GLY A 28 -2.27 -10.86 -9.46
N ARG A 29 -2.05 -10.29 -8.27
CA ARG A 29 -1.19 -9.12 -8.07
C ARG A 29 -0.60 -9.04 -6.67
N SER A 30 0.46 -8.24 -6.53
CA SER A 30 1.02 -7.90 -5.22
C SER A 30 0.13 -6.95 -4.44
N ILE A 31 0.01 -7.19 -3.13
CA ILE A 31 -0.71 -6.34 -2.18
C ILE A 31 0.15 -6.11 -0.94
N ALA A 32 -0.14 -5.04 -0.21
CA ALA A 32 0.53 -4.72 1.04
C ALA A 32 -0.43 -4.04 2.01
N LEU A 33 -0.27 -4.36 3.31
CA LEU A 33 -0.84 -3.57 4.39
C LEU A 33 0.22 -2.59 4.89
N ALA A 34 -0.23 -1.40 5.25
CA ALA A 34 0.66 -0.32 5.68
C ALA A 34 -0.02 0.57 6.71
N LEU A 35 0.78 1.15 7.60
CA LEU A 35 0.36 2.25 8.46
C LEU A 35 0.75 3.56 7.77
N VAL A 36 -0.24 4.37 7.42
CA VAL A 36 -0.05 5.62 6.66
C VAL A 36 -0.74 6.76 7.39
N LYS A 37 -0.01 7.86 7.61
CA LYS A 37 -0.55 9.09 8.19
C LYS A 37 -1.70 9.60 7.34
N GLU A 38 -2.88 9.68 7.94
CA GLU A 38 -4.15 10.03 7.29
C GLU A 38 -4.52 9.12 6.10
N GLY A 39 -4.11 7.84 6.12
CA GLY A 39 -4.26 6.91 4.99
C GLY A 39 -5.68 6.80 4.45
N ILE A 40 -6.70 6.79 5.33
CA ILE A 40 -8.11 6.72 4.91
C ILE A 40 -8.50 7.91 4.01
N LYS A 41 -8.03 9.13 4.32
CA LYS A 41 -8.31 10.34 3.52
C LYS A 41 -7.57 10.35 2.18
N LYS A 42 -6.58 9.47 2.01
CA LYS A 42 -5.69 9.39 0.85
C LYS A 42 -6.02 8.21 -0.06
N LYS A 43 -7.17 7.56 0.13
CA LYS A 43 -7.63 6.47 -0.73
C LYS A 43 -7.73 6.93 -2.18
N GLY A 44 -7.26 6.12 -3.12
CA GLY A 44 -7.12 6.41 -4.55
C GLY A 44 -5.87 7.20 -4.91
N LEU A 45 -5.10 7.70 -3.93
CA LEU A 45 -3.84 8.40 -4.23
C LEU A 45 -2.71 7.39 -4.41
N THR A 46 -1.83 7.71 -5.36
CA THR A 46 -0.56 7.03 -5.54
C THR A 46 0.49 7.65 -4.62
N ILE A 47 1.21 6.81 -3.89
CA ILE A 47 2.40 7.15 -3.11
C ILE A 47 3.54 6.23 -3.51
N TYR A 48 4.72 6.40 -2.90
CA TYR A 48 5.93 5.72 -3.32
C TYR A 48 6.59 4.96 -2.18
N ALA A 49 7.11 3.77 -2.50
CA ALA A 49 8.00 2.99 -1.66
C ALA A 49 9.41 3.00 -2.30
N PRO A 50 10.28 3.96 -1.93
CA PRO A 50 11.65 4.03 -2.45
C PRO A 50 12.48 2.87 -1.89
N MET A 51 13.00 2.01 -2.78
CA MET A 51 13.93 0.92 -2.48
C MET A 51 15.32 1.25 -3.04
N PRO A 52 16.41 0.58 -2.58
CA PRO A 52 17.76 0.89 -3.03
C PRO A 52 17.95 0.92 -4.56
N ASN A 53 17.26 0.03 -5.29
CA ASN A 53 17.45 -0.14 -6.73
C ASN A 53 16.27 0.39 -7.58
N LYS A 54 15.12 0.69 -6.96
CA LYS A 54 13.93 1.15 -7.67
C LYS A 54 12.96 1.84 -6.74
N THR A 55 12.20 2.78 -7.29
CA THR A 55 11.01 3.29 -6.63
C THR A 55 9.80 2.49 -7.10
N ILE A 56 9.00 2.03 -6.15
CA ILE A 56 7.75 1.32 -6.44
C ILE A 56 6.59 2.27 -6.20
N GLU A 57 5.76 2.50 -7.22
CA GLU A 57 4.48 3.19 -7.09
C GLU A 57 3.45 2.26 -6.44
N VAL A 58 2.68 2.78 -5.50
CA VAL A 58 1.62 2.05 -4.81
C VAL A 58 0.39 2.93 -4.66
N GLU A 59 -0.79 2.38 -4.93
CA GLU A 59 -2.06 3.07 -4.71
C GLU A 59 -2.60 2.74 -3.31
N ILE A 60 -3.02 3.75 -2.56
CA ILE A 60 -3.73 3.53 -1.29
C ILE A 60 -5.17 3.12 -1.60
N THR A 61 -5.56 1.92 -1.19
CA THR A 61 -6.92 1.40 -1.38
C THR A 61 -7.56 1.01 -0.05
N ASN A 62 -8.71 0.32 -0.09
CA ASN A 62 -9.32 -0.28 1.10
C ASN A 62 -8.37 -1.32 1.73
N SER A 63 -8.44 -1.47 3.06
CA SER A 63 -7.66 -2.48 3.79
C SER A 63 -8.13 -3.92 3.52
N VAL A 64 -9.36 -4.09 3.02
CA VAL A 64 -9.93 -5.39 2.65
C VAL A 64 -9.82 -5.58 1.14
N PHE A 65 -8.92 -6.46 0.71
CA PHE A 65 -8.62 -6.68 -0.71
C PHE A 65 -9.46 -7.77 -1.37
N ILE A 66 -9.95 -8.74 -0.59
CA ILE A 66 -10.71 -9.90 -1.07
C ILE A 66 -12.02 -9.94 -0.29
N ASP A 67 -13.12 -10.18 -1.00
CA ASP A 67 -14.46 -10.38 -0.44
C ASP A 67 -14.89 -9.28 0.57
N PRO A 68 -14.88 -7.99 0.17
CA PRO A 68 -15.31 -6.92 1.06
C PRO A 68 -16.80 -6.96 1.41
N SER A 69 -17.64 -7.62 0.58
CA SER A 69 -19.06 -7.86 0.84
C SER A 69 -19.32 -9.09 1.72
N ASN A 70 -18.27 -9.87 2.03
CA ASN A 70 -18.34 -11.04 2.89
C ASN A 70 -19.30 -12.13 2.37
N GLU A 71 -19.38 -12.28 1.05
CA GLU A 71 -20.24 -13.25 0.36
C GLU A 71 -19.78 -14.70 0.58
N ARG A 72 -18.47 -14.92 0.82
CA ARG A 72 -17.90 -16.26 0.98
C ARG A 72 -18.06 -16.83 2.38
N LEU A 73 -18.53 -16.04 3.36
CA LEU A 73 -18.66 -16.50 4.74
C LEU A 73 -19.69 -17.62 4.91
N ASN A 74 -20.74 -17.62 4.08
CA ASN A 74 -21.86 -18.57 4.17
C ASN A 74 -21.90 -19.57 3.01
N ALA A 75 -20.81 -19.70 2.25
CA ALA A 75 -20.72 -20.55 1.07
C ALA A 75 -20.48 -22.03 1.39
#